data_AF-L7E3N7-F1
#
_entry.id   AF-L7E3N7-F1
#
_cell.length_a   1.000
_cell.length_b   1.000
_cell.length_c   1.000
_cell.angle_alpha   90.00
_cell.angle_beta   90.00
_cell.angle_gamma   90.00
#
_symmetry.space_group_name_H-M   'P 1'
#
loop_
_entity.id
_entity.type
_entity.pdbx_description
1 polymer ?
#
loop_
_entity_poly.entity_id
_entity_poly.type
_entity_poly.pdbx_seq_one_letter_code
_entity_poly.pdbx_strand_id
1 'polypeptide(L)'
;MVKVFYTKIIKEWVEAGNKEEDFREKGRKIVLILDNASVHKKTDVVGKIAENMPNLILECLPAYSPDLNIIELLWHSTKEFIAHRLFKSVEELESLLHQLYK
;
A
#
# COMPACT_ATOMS: atom_id res chain seq x y z
N MET A 1 -9.60 -1.37 -2.58
CA MET A 1 -8.48 -0.49 -2.19
C MET A 1 -7.49 -0.29 -3.35
N VAL A 2 -6.77 -1.33 -3.78
CA VAL A 2 -5.75 -1.24 -4.87
C VAL A 2 -6.30 -0.64 -6.17
N LYS A 3 -7.48 -1.09 -6.62
CA LYS A 3 -8.14 -0.53 -7.82
C LYS A 3 -8.45 0.97 -7.68
N VAL A 4 -8.93 1.40 -6.51
CA VAL A 4 -9.25 2.81 -6.22
C VAL A 4 -7.99 3.66 -6.29
N PHE A 5 -6.90 3.18 -5.69
CA PHE A 5 -5.60 3.84 -5.76
C PHE A 5 -5.11 3.94 -7.21
N TYR A 6 -5.16 2.86 -7.98
CA TYR A 6 -4.72 2.87 -9.37
C TYR A 6 -5.54 3.83 -10.24
N THR A 7 -6.87 3.85 -10.10
CA THR A 7 -7.73 4.83 -10.77
C THR A 7 -7.39 6.26 -10.38
N LYS A 8 -7.03 6.52 -9.11
CA LYS A 8 -6.58 7.84 -8.68
C LYS A 8 -5.29 8.26 -9.41
N ILE A 9 -4.33 7.36 -9.57
CA ILE A 9 -3.09 7.68 -10.30
C ILE A 9 -3.36 7.97 -11.78
N ILE A 10 -4.23 7.20 -12.44
CA ILE A 10 -4.62 7.48 -13.83
C ILE A 10 -5.29 8.85 -13.92
N LYS A 11 -6.16 9.17 -12.97
CA LYS A 11 -6.81 10.48 -12.91
C LYS A 11 -5.80 11.62 -12.77
N GLU A 12 -4.83 11.50 -11.84
CA GLU A 12 -3.74 12.47 -11.68
C GLU A 12 -2.90 12.62 -12.96
N TRP A 13 -2.66 11.52 -13.68
CA TRP A 13 -1.96 11.52 -14.97
C TRP A 13 -2.71 12.29 -16.06
N VAL A 14 -4.03 12.10 -16.14
CA VAL A 14 -4.90 12.81 -17.09
C VAL A 14 -5.03 14.29 -16.72
N GLU A 15 -5.14 14.61 -15.43
CA GLU A 15 -5.17 15.99 -14.93
C GLU A 15 -3.86 16.74 -15.22
N ALA A 16 -2.74 16.04 -15.32
CA ALA A 16 -1.47 16.60 -15.79
C ALA A 16 -1.41 16.85 -17.32
N GLY A 17 -2.52 16.64 -18.05
CA GLY A 17 -2.65 16.91 -19.48
C GLY A 17 -2.26 15.75 -20.40
N ASN A 18 -1.98 14.56 -19.85
CA ASN A 18 -1.63 13.38 -20.63
C ASN A 18 -2.88 12.61 -21.05
N LYS A 19 -2.75 11.78 -22.10
CA LYS A 19 -3.81 10.84 -22.48
C LYS A 19 -3.78 9.59 -21.61
N GLU A 20 -4.95 9.08 -21.25
CA GLU A 20 -5.08 7.84 -20.47
C GLU A 20 -4.50 6.62 -21.20
N GLU A 21 -4.74 6.50 -22.50
CA GLU A 21 -4.21 5.44 -23.37
C GLU A 21 -2.68 5.32 -23.32
N ASP A 22 -1.98 6.45 -23.15
CA ASP A 22 -0.52 6.51 -23.06
C ASP A 22 0.02 6.07 -21.68
N PHE A 23 -0.82 5.96 -20.66
CA PHE A 23 -0.38 5.67 -19.29
C PHE A 23 0.37 4.35 -19.19
N ARG A 24 -0.02 3.35 -19.98
CA ARG A 24 0.61 2.03 -19.98
C ARG A 24 2.10 2.09 -20.33
N GLU A 25 2.46 2.95 -21.28
CA GLU A 25 3.80 3.05 -21.86
C GLU A 25 4.62 4.19 -21.24
N LYS A 26 3.98 5.35 -21.04
CA LYS A 26 4.63 6.60 -20.60
C LYS A 26 4.36 6.93 -19.14
N GLY A 27 3.34 6.31 -18.54
CA GLY A 27 2.99 6.49 -17.14
C GLY A 27 3.99 5.81 -16.21
N ARG A 28 3.97 6.24 -14.94
CA ARG A 28 4.84 5.70 -13.90
C ARG A 28 4.55 4.22 -13.66
N LYS A 29 5.60 3.44 -13.40
CA LYS A 29 5.50 2.11 -12.82
C LYS A 29 5.48 2.22 -11.30
N ILE A 30 4.59 1.48 -10.67
CA ILE A 30 4.37 1.45 -9.23
C ILE A 30 4.69 0.05 -8.76
N VAL A 31 5.61 -0.07 -7.82
CA VAL A 31 5.93 -1.35 -7.18
C VAL A 31 5.28 -1.34 -5.79
N LEU A 32 4.36 -2.27 -5.56
CA LEU A 32 3.73 -2.49 -4.26
C LEU A 32 4.43 -3.67 -3.59
N ILE A 33 5.17 -3.37 -2.52
CA ILE A 33 5.82 -4.37 -1.68
C ILE A 33 4.78 -4.95 -0.71
N LEU A 34 4.62 -6.27 -0.73
CA LEU A 34 3.72 -7.02 0.14
C LEU A 34 4.52 -7.93 1.06
N ASP A 35 4.00 -8.15 2.27
CA ASP A 35 4.51 -9.21 3.12
C ASP A 35 4.15 -10.58 2.52
N ASN A 36 4.89 -11.61 2.91
CA ASN A 36 4.79 -12.93 2.28
C ASN A 36 3.55 -13.74 2.72
N ALA A 37 2.52 -13.09 3.27
CA ALA A 37 1.34 -13.75 3.81
C ALA A 37 0.57 -14.50 2.71
N SER A 38 0.06 -15.68 3.06
CA SER A 38 -0.62 -16.58 2.10
C SER A 38 -1.85 -15.94 1.43
N VAL A 39 -2.49 -14.97 2.10
CA VAL A 39 -3.61 -14.21 1.57
C VAL A 39 -3.25 -13.36 0.34
N HIS A 40 -1.98 -12.95 0.19
CA HIS A 40 -1.48 -12.16 -0.93
C HIS A 40 -1.08 -13.01 -2.14
N LYS A 41 -0.94 -14.32 -1.96
CA LYS A 41 -0.45 -15.26 -2.98
C LYS A 41 -1.53 -15.88 -3.85
N LYS A 42 -2.78 -15.45 -3.72
CA LYS A 42 -3.87 -15.96 -4.57
C LYS A 42 -3.59 -15.57 -6.02
N THR A 43 -3.14 -16.55 -6.81
CA THR A 43 -2.72 -16.40 -8.21
C THR A 43 -3.77 -15.71 -9.06
N ASP A 44 -5.04 -15.99 -8.82
CA ASP A 44 -6.17 -15.38 -9.53
C ASP A 44 -6.25 -13.87 -9.30
N VAL A 45 -5.91 -13.41 -8.09
CA VAL A 45 -5.93 -11.98 -7.74
C VAL A 45 -4.72 -11.29 -8.34
N VAL A 46 -3.54 -11.89 -8.23
CA VAL A 46 -2.30 -11.36 -8.81
C VAL A 46 -2.39 -11.26 -10.33
N GLY A 47 -2.92 -12.30 -11.00
CA GLY A 47 -3.14 -12.31 -12.44
C GLY A 47 -4.11 -11.22 -12.89
N LYS A 48 -5.25 -11.05 -12.20
CA LYS A 48 -6.19 -9.97 -12.49
C LYS A 48 -5.58 -8.58 -12.29
N ILE A 49 -4.70 -8.41 -11.30
CA ILE A 49 -4.00 -7.15 -11.07
C ILE A 49 -3.03 -6.87 -12.22
N ALA A 50 -2.22 -7.85 -12.62
CA ALA A 50 -1.28 -7.70 -13.73
C ALA A 50 -1.97 -7.39 -15.06
N GLU A 51 -3.14 -7.99 -15.32
CA GLU A 51 -3.92 -7.77 -16.54
C GLU A 51 -4.58 -6.38 -16.57
N ASN A 52 -5.26 -5.99 -15.49
CA ASN A 52 -6.05 -4.76 -15.46
C ASN A 52 -5.22 -3.52 -15.08
N MET A 53 -4.07 -3.70 -14.43
CA MET A 53 -3.24 -2.64 -13.88
C MET A 53 -1.77 -2.89 -14.24
N PRO A 54 -1.39 -2.85 -15.53
CA PRO A 54 -0.07 -3.27 -16.01
C PRO A 54 1.09 -2.38 -15.53
N ASN A 55 0.79 -1.22 -14.93
CA ASN A 55 1.79 -0.35 -14.32
C ASN A 55 1.94 -0.61 -12.82
N LEU A 56 1.12 -1.47 -12.22
CA LEU A 56 1.22 -1.89 -10.84
C LEU A 56 1.88 -3.27 -10.76
N ILE A 57 3.07 -3.31 -10.19
CA ILE A 57 3.89 -4.50 -10.01
C ILE A 57 3.75 -4.91 -8.54
N LEU A 58 3.40 -6.17 -8.29
CA LEU A 58 3.33 -6.72 -6.94
C LEU A 58 4.61 -7.51 -6.66
N GLU A 59 5.32 -7.13 -5.60
CA GLU A 59 6.52 -7.82 -5.16
C GLU A 59 6.30 -8.33 -3.74
N CYS A 60 6.44 -9.65 -3.55
CA CYS A 60 6.32 -10.27 -2.23
C CYS A 60 7.70 -10.39 -1.60
N LEU A 61 7.84 -9.98 -0.35
CA LEU A 61 9.08 -10.17 0.38
C LEU A 61 9.38 -11.66 0.62
N PRO A 62 10.66 -12.04 0.80
CA PRO A 62 11.02 -13.40 1.20
C PRO A 62 10.38 -13.79 2.54
N ALA A 63 10.26 -15.11 2.77
CA ALA A 63 9.72 -15.60 4.03
C ALA A 63 10.61 -15.18 5.21
N TYR A 64 9.99 -14.83 6.33
CA TYR A 64 10.67 -14.43 7.57
C TYR A 64 11.63 -13.24 7.40
N SER A 65 11.29 -12.29 6.53
CA SER A 65 12.09 -11.07 6.29
C SER A 65 11.39 -9.79 6.76
N PRO A 66 11.01 -9.67 8.04
CA PRO A 66 10.39 -8.45 8.56
C PRO A 66 11.31 -7.23 8.42
N ASP A 67 12.63 -7.40 8.48
CA ASP A 67 13.61 -6.31 8.35
C ASP A 67 13.59 -5.63 6.98
N LEU A 68 13.07 -6.31 5.95
CA LEU A 68 12.89 -5.73 4.60
C LEU A 68 11.57 -4.97 4.45
N ASN A 69 10.65 -5.12 5.39
CA ASN A 69 9.35 -4.47 5.36
C ASN A 69 9.42 -3.14 6.12
N ILE A 70 9.55 -2.02 5.38
CA ILE A 70 9.71 -0.68 5.96
C ILE A 70 8.57 -0.33 6.94
N ILE A 71 7.36 -0.87 6.75
CA ILE A 71 6.25 -0.63 7.68
C ILE A 71 6.54 -1.14 9.10
N GLU A 72 7.42 -2.13 9.27
CA GLU A 72 7.82 -2.64 10.59
C GLU A 72 8.56 -1.57 11.40
N LEU A 73 9.34 -0.70 10.76
CA LEU A 73 9.97 0.45 11.42
C LEU A 73 8.92 1.45 11.90
N LEU A 74 7.91 1.72 11.07
CA LEU A 74 6.79 2.58 11.45
C LEU A 74 6.05 1.99 12.64
N TRP A 75 5.72 0.70 12.59
CA TRP A 75 5.05 -0.01 13.68
C TRP A 75 5.87 -0.04 14.96
N HIS A 76 7.19 -0.21 14.86
CA HIS A 76 8.08 -0.16 16.01
C HIS A 76 7.98 1.20 16.71
N SER A 77 8.20 2.29 15.96
CA SER A 77 8.06 3.67 16.47
C SER A 77 6.65 3.95 17.02
N THR A 78 5.61 3.45 16.34
CA THR A 78 4.21 3.59 16.81
C THR A 78 4.03 2.96 18.18
N LYS A 79 4.48 1.71 18.32
CA LYS A 79 4.33 0.91 19.54
C LYS A 79 5.11 1.53 20.70
N GLU A 80 6.30 2.04 20.45
CA GLU A 80 7.07 2.78 21.45
C GLU A 80 6.35 4.06 21.89
N PHE A 81 5.77 4.82 20.95
CA PHE A 81 5.05 6.05 21.26
C PHE A 81 3.79 5.82 22.12
N ILE A 82 3.04 4.76 21.83
CA ILE A 82 1.82 4.41 22.58
C ILE A 82 2.11 3.57 23.83
N ALA A 83 3.35 3.11 24.02
CA ALA A 83 3.72 2.32 25.18
C ALA A 83 3.35 3.06 26.48
N HIS A 84 2.88 2.30 27.46
CA HIS A 84 2.43 2.80 28.77
C HIS A 84 1.23 3.78 28.74
N ARG A 85 0.53 3.91 27.61
CA ARG A 85 -0.76 4.61 27.54
C ARG A 85 -1.90 3.60 27.65
N LEU A 86 -2.95 3.99 28.35
CA LEU A 86 -4.20 3.24 28.41
C LEU A 86 -5.26 4.00 27.62
N PHE A 87 -5.95 3.27 26.75
CA PHE A 87 -7.06 3.79 25.96
C PHE A 87 -8.35 3.21 26.53
N LYS A 88 -9.37 4.05 26.66
CA LYS A 88 -10.70 3.67 27.14
C LYS A 88 -11.51 2.94 26.07
N SER A 89 -11.18 3.15 24.80
CA SER A 89 -11.83 2.49 23.67
C SER A 89 -10.92 2.42 22.43
N VAL A 90 -11.35 1.66 21.43
CA VAL A 90 -10.64 1.53 20.16
C VAL A 90 -10.68 2.85 19.38
N GLU A 91 -11.78 3.60 19.48
CA GLU A 91 -11.96 4.89 18.81
C GLU A 91 -10.98 5.96 19.33
N GLU A 92 -10.65 5.91 20.62
CA GLU A 92 -9.64 6.80 21.21
C GLU A 92 -8.25 6.50 20.62
N LEU A 93 -7.89 5.23 20.49
CA LEU A 93 -6.65 4.80 19.85
C LEU A 93 -6.64 5.19 18.37
N GLU A 94 -7.73 4.94 17.63
CA GLU A 94 -7.86 5.29 16.22
C GLU A 94 -7.69 6.79 15.98
N SER A 95 -8.35 7.63 16.80
CA SER A 95 -8.22 9.08 16.75
C SER A 95 -6.77 9.53 16.96
N LEU A 96 -6.07 8.94 17.95
CA LEU A 96 -4.66 9.23 18.18
C LEU A 96 -3.80 8.83 16.97
N LEU A 97 -4.03 7.66 16.39
CA LEU A 97 -3.28 7.18 15.22
C LEU A 97 -3.51 8.09 14.00
N HIS A 98 -4.75 8.56 13.77
CA HIS A 98 -5.05 9.56 12.73
C HIS A 98 -4.37 10.91 12.97
N GLN A 99 -4.20 11.33 14.23
CA GLN A 99 -3.45 12.55 14.54
C GLN A 99 -1.94 12.40 14.32
N LEU A 100 -1.40 11.20 14.54
CA LEU A 100 0.02 10.88 14.41
C LEU A 100 0.44 10.75 12.94
N TYR A 101 -0.44 10.19 12.10
CA TYR A 101 -0.23 9.98 10.67
C TYR A 101 -1.13 10.92 9.87
N LYS A 102 -0.67 12.15 9.65
CA LYS A 102 -1.35 13.16 8.81
C LYS A 102 -1.01 13.01 7.33
#